data_AF-A0A1J3EL42-F1
#
_entry.id   AF-A0A1J3EL42-F1
#
_cell.length_a   1.000
_cell.length_b   1.000
_cell.length_c   1.000
_cell.angle_alpha   90.00
_cell.angle_beta   90.00
_cell.angle_gamma   90.00
#
_symmetry.space_group_name_H-M   'P 1'
#
loop_
_entity.id
_entity.type
_entity.pdbx_description
1 polymer ?
#
loop_
_entity_poly.entity_id
_entity_poly.type
_entity_poly.pdbx_seq_one_letter_code
_entity_poly.pdbx_strand_id
1 'polypeptide(L)'
;MEEIQIAETQEPCTSNASPPGDHRFDKLRGVRWRINLGILPSSPSSTIDELRRVTADSRRRYAALRRRLLIDPHLPKKGINSPDLTIDNPLSQNPDSTWGRFFRNAELEKTLDQDLSRLYPEHGSYFQSSGCQGMLRRILLLWCLKHPEIGYRQGMHELLAPLLYVLQVDVQYLTEVRSNYEDQFIDLFDEQAFQERDSAAYDFDIKKVLDDSMEEEEEEEEENVNFELDLSLDPANRQNVEFR
;
A
#
# COMPACT_ATOMS: atom_id res chain seq x y z
N MET A 1 -73.71 13.36 18.70
CA MET A 1 -72.49 14.16 18.89
C MET A 1 -71.44 13.19 19.35
N GLU A 2 -70.43 13.00 18.50
CA GLU A 2 -69.44 11.91 18.53
C GLU A 2 -68.51 11.99 19.73
N GLU A 3 -68.22 10.82 20.31
CA GLU A 3 -67.09 10.60 21.23
C GLU A 3 -65.78 10.66 20.43
N ILE A 4 -64.86 11.51 20.88
CA ILE A 4 -63.51 11.59 20.33
C ILE A 4 -62.64 10.58 21.10
N GLN A 5 -62.33 9.45 20.47
CA GLN A 5 -61.29 8.53 20.92
C GLN A 5 -59.91 9.12 20.62
N ILE A 6 -59.11 9.35 21.67
CA ILE A 6 -57.70 9.70 21.55
C ILE A 6 -56.94 8.38 21.34
N ALA A 7 -56.50 8.12 20.11
CA ALA A 7 -55.60 7.03 19.79
C ALA A 7 -54.18 7.41 20.22
N GLU A 8 -53.61 6.61 21.12
CA GLU A 8 -52.21 6.68 21.55
C GLU A 8 -51.34 6.08 20.44
N THR A 9 -50.72 6.92 19.63
CA THR A 9 -49.78 6.50 18.59
C THR A 9 -48.50 6.00 19.27
N GLN A 10 -48.32 4.67 19.30
CA GLN A 10 -47.03 4.08 19.63
C GLN A 10 -46.02 4.45 18.54
N GLU A 11 -45.01 5.25 18.90
CA GLU A 11 -43.78 5.42 18.15
C GLU A 11 -43.14 4.04 17.89
N PRO A 12 -42.91 3.62 16.63
CA PRO A 12 -42.17 2.41 16.38
C PRO A 12 -40.72 2.65 16.81
N CYS A 13 -40.28 1.92 17.84
CA CYS A 13 -38.86 1.79 18.18
C CYS A 13 -38.08 1.35 16.93
N THR A 14 -37.49 2.31 16.23
CA THR A 14 -36.45 2.03 15.25
C THR A 14 -35.25 1.56 16.04
N SER A 15 -35.10 0.24 16.16
CA SER A 15 -33.82 -0.34 16.50
C SER A 15 -32.84 0.14 15.43
N ASN A 16 -31.93 1.02 15.83
CA ASN A 16 -30.68 1.28 15.08
C ASN A 16 -29.82 0.01 15.15
N ALA A 17 -30.31 -1.09 14.59
CA ALA A 17 -29.50 -2.23 14.27
C ALA A 17 -28.73 -1.82 13.01
N SER A 18 -27.48 -1.41 13.21
CA SER A 18 -26.48 -1.48 12.15
C SER A 18 -26.67 -2.82 11.43
N PRO A 19 -26.64 -2.86 10.08
CA PRO A 19 -26.74 -4.13 9.36
C PRO A 19 -25.69 -5.07 9.97
N PRO A 20 -26.00 -6.37 10.20
CA PRO A 20 -25.07 -7.30 10.83
C PRO A 20 -23.78 -7.28 10.02
N GLY A 21 -22.79 -6.54 10.54
CA GLY A 21 -21.54 -6.31 9.85
C GLY A 21 -20.79 -7.64 9.86
N ASP A 22 -20.30 -8.07 8.70
CA ASP A 22 -19.36 -9.18 8.67
C ASP A 22 -18.07 -8.74 9.36
N HIS A 23 -17.93 -9.10 10.64
CA HIS A 23 -16.79 -8.74 11.52
C HIS A 23 -15.52 -9.54 11.22
N ARG A 24 -15.54 -10.41 10.21
CA ARG A 24 -14.46 -11.38 9.89
C ARG A 24 -13.09 -10.75 9.67
N PHE A 25 -13.02 -9.47 9.32
CA PHE A 25 -11.78 -8.76 9.00
C PHE A 25 -11.65 -7.40 9.69
N ASP A 26 -12.26 -7.22 10.86
CA ASP A 26 -12.28 -5.91 11.54
C ASP A 26 -10.89 -5.36 11.87
N LYS A 27 -9.92 -6.25 12.12
CA LYS A 27 -8.51 -5.89 12.38
C LYS A 27 -7.65 -5.79 11.11
N LEU A 28 -8.14 -6.23 9.96
CA LEU A 28 -7.40 -6.28 8.70
C LEU A 28 -7.96 -5.25 7.72
N ARG A 29 -7.55 -3.99 7.92
CA ARG A 29 -8.08 -2.86 7.14
C ARG A 29 -7.84 -3.05 5.65
N GLY A 30 -6.69 -3.59 5.25
CA GLY A 30 -6.37 -3.83 3.85
C GLY A 30 -7.24 -4.90 3.21
N VAL A 31 -7.70 -5.92 3.95
CA VAL A 31 -8.70 -6.88 3.44
C VAL A 31 -10.05 -6.19 3.27
N ARG A 32 -10.50 -5.46 4.28
CA ARG A 32 -11.79 -4.75 4.25
C ARG A 32 -11.84 -3.70 3.14
N TRP A 33 -10.77 -2.96 2.93
CA TRP A 33 -10.67 -1.99 1.85
C TRP A 33 -10.75 -2.65 0.48
N ARG A 34 -10.08 -3.79 0.27
CA ARG A 34 -10.20 -4.54 -0.98
C ARG A 34 -11.62 -5.06 -1.22
N ILE A 35 -12.35 -5.44 -0.18
CA ILE A 35 -13.78 -5.80 -0.30
C ILE A 35 -14.62 -4.56 -0.68
N ASN A 36 -14.44 -3.44 0.02
CA ASN A 36 -15.19 -2.21 -0.22
C ASN A 36 -14.93 -1.60 -1.60
N LEU A 37 -13.70 -1.73 -2.10
CA LEU A 37 -13.29 -1.30 -3.45
C LEU A 37 -13.72 -2.29 -4.54
N GLY A 38 -14.40 -3.39 -4.19
CA GLY A 38 -14.88 -4.40 -5.14
C GLY A 38 -13.78 -5.28 -5.74
N ILE A 39 -12.60 -5.29 -5.15
CA ILE A 39 -11.47 -6.13 -5.59
C ILE A 39 -11.67 -7.57 -5.12
N LEU A 40 -12.17 -7.74 -3.89
CA LEU A 40 -12.47 -9.04 -3.30
C LEU A 40 -13.99 -9.26 -3.21
N PRO A 41 -14.46 -10.52 -3.31
CA PRO A 41 -15.85 -10.87 -3.08
C PRO A 41 -16.36 -10.37 -1.72
N SER A 42 -17.49 -9.65 -1.74
CA SER A 42 -18.13 -9.11 -0.54
C SER A 42 -19.22 -10.02 0.04
N SER A 43 -19.50 -11.17 -0.60
CA SER A 43 -20.54 -12.08 -0.10
C SER A 43 -20.10 -12.67 1.25
N PRO A 44 -20.95 -12.66 2.29
CA PRO A 44 -20.64 -13.28 3.58
C PRO A 44 -20.44 -14.80 3.46
N SER A 45 -20.90 -15.42 2.37
CA SER A 45 -20.65 -16.84 2.07
C SER A 45 -19.31 -17.13 1.40
N SER A 46 -18.53 -16.09 1.05
CA SER A 46 -17.25 -16.27 0.34
C SER A 46 -16.27 -17.02 1.24
N THR A 47 -15.61 -18.03 0.69
CA THR A 47 -14.61 -18.82 1.42
C THR A 47 -13.24 -18.14 1.37
N ILE A 48 -12.36 -18.48 2.32
CA ILE A 48 -10.96 -18.00 2.31
C ILE A 48 -10.26 -18.40 1.00
N ASP A 49 -10.50 -19.61 0.50
CA ASP A 49 -9.92 -20.09 -0.76
C ASP A 49 -10.37 -19.27 -1.97
N GLU A 50 -11.60 -18.76 -1.96
CA GLU A 50 -12.08 -17.85 -2.99
C GLU A 50 -11.39 -16.49 -2.92
N LEU A 51 -11.22 -15.91 -1.72
CA LEU A 51 -10.46 -14.67 -1.56
C LEU A 51 -9.01 -14.83 -2.02
N ARG A 52 -8.38 -15.96 -1.67
CA ARG A 52 -7.02 -16.33 -2.12
C ARG A 52 -6.94 -16.46 -3.64
N ARG A 53 -7.88 -17.18 -4.26
CA ARG A 53 -7.95 -17.34 -5.72
C ARG A 53 -8.04 -16.01 -6.45
N VAL A 54 -8.98 -15.14 -6.05
CA VAL A 54 -9.18 -13.81 -6.67
C VAL A 54 -7.95 -12.92 -6.49
N THR A 55 -7.31 -12.97 -5.33
CA THR A 55 -6.05 -12.26 -5.06
C THR A 55 -4.94 -12.75 -5.99
N ALA A 56 -4.75 -14.07 -6.10
CA ALA A 56 -3.73 -14.68 -6.95
C ALA A 56 -3.95 -14.35 -8.44
N ASP A 57 -5.19 -14.40 -8.93
CA ASP A 57 -5.53 -13.99 -10.30
C ASP A 57 -5.20 -12.52 -10.55
N SER A 58 -5.48 -11.66 -9.58
CA SER A 58 -5.19 -10.23 -9.69
C SER A 58 -3.68 -9.95 -9.73
N ARG A 59 -2.89 -10.64 -8.89
CA ARG A 59 -1.42 -10.60 -8.92
C ARG A 59 -0.87 -11.09 -10.28
N ARG A 60 -1.39 -12.20 -10.81
CA ARG A 60 -1.02 -12.72 -12.15
C ARG A 60 -1.30 -11.71 -13.26
N ARG A 61 -2.48 -11.08 -13.25
CA ARG A 61 -2.82 -10.03 -14.23
C ARG A 61 -1.90 -8.83 -14.13
N TYR A 62 -1.56 -8.38 -12.92
CA TYR A 62 -0.61 -7.29 -12.72
C TYR A 62 0.79 -7.65 -13.21
N ALA A 63 1.31 -8.84 -12.90
CA ALA A 63 2.61 -9.31 -13.38
C ALA A 63 2.65 -9.38 -14.93
N ALA A 64 1.59 -9.89 -15.55
CA ALA A 64 1.47 -9.92 -17.01
C ALA A 64 1.44 -8.50 -17.62
N LEU A 65 0.71 -7.58 -17.00
CA LEU A 65 0.69 -6.18 -17.41
C LEU A 65 2.07 -5.54 -17.32
N ARG A 66 2.78 -5.78 -16.20
CA ARG A 66 4.14 -5.29 -15.97
C ARG A 66 5.10 -5.75 -17.06
N ARG A 67 5.14 -7.06 -17.31
CA ARG A 67 6.00 -7.66 -18.35
C ARG A 67 5.71 -7.12 -19.75
N ARG A 68 4.45 -6.76 -20.03
CA ARG A 68 4.04 -6.24 -21.34
C ARG A 68 4.38 -4.76 -21.52
N LEU A 69 4.22 -3.94 -20.48
CA LEU A 69 4.29 -2.47 -20.59
C LEU A 69 5.65 -1.89 -20.24
N LEU A 70 6.37 -2.46 -19.26
CA LEU A 70 7.71 -1.99 -18.88
C LEU A 70 8.77 -2.73 -19.72
N ILE A 71 8.82 -2.39 -21.01
CA ILE A 71 9.82 -2.92 -21.94
C ILE A 71 11.06 -2.04 -21.86
N ASP A 72 12.20 -2.63 -21.47
CA ASP A 72 13.50 -1.98 -21.55
C ASP A 72 14.04 -2.08 -23.00
N PRO A 73 14.24 -0.97 -23.72
CA PRO A 73 14.84 -0.97 -25.06
C PRO A 73 16.27 -1.53 -25.08
N HIS A 74 16.97 -1.52 -23.94
CA HIS A 74 18.34 -2.05 -23.81
C HIS A 74 18.38 -3.57 -23.67
N LEU A 75 17.23 -4.22 -23.42
CA LEU A 75 17.12 -5.67 -23.39
C LEU A 75 16.58 -6.17 -24.74
N PRO A 76 17.45 -6.62 -25.67
CA PRO A 76 16.99 -7.14 -26.94
C PRO A 76 16.09 -8.35 -26.69
N LYS A 77 14.87 -8.34 -27.25
CA LYS A 77 14.00 -9.52 -27.29
C LYS A 77 14.75 -10.65 -28.00
N LYS A 78 15.27 -11.59 -27.22
CA LYS A 78 15.94 -12.78 -27.75
C LYS A 78 14.91 -13.62 -28.51
N GLY A 79 14.88 -13.51 -29.84
CA GLY A 79 14.14 -14.44 -30.71
C GLY A 79 13.04 -13.88 -31.61
N ILE A 80 12.87 -12.56 -31.75
CA ILE A 80 11.96 -11.99 -32.77
C ILE A 80 12.75 -10.96 -33.57
N ASN A 81 12.81 -11.17 -34.89
CA ASN A 81 13.28 -10.29 -35.98
C ASN A 81 14.08 -9.05 -35.54
N SER A 82 15.33 -8.92 -36.01
CA SER A 82 16.14 -7.71 -35.84
C SER A 82 15.27 -6.46 -35.99
N PRO A 83 15.20 -5.57 -34.97
CA PRO A 83 14.35 -4.38 -35.05
C PRO A 83 14.73 -3.62 -36.32
N ASP A 84 13.72 -3.20 -37.09
CA ASP A 84 13.95 -2.36 -38.25
C ASP A 84 14.56 -1.05 -37.76
N LEU A 85 15.88 -0.91 -37.90
CA LEU A 85 16.65 0.22 -37.39
C LEU A 85 16.24 1.55 -38.04
N THR A 86 15.50 1.50 -39.15
CA THR A 86 14.92 2.69 -39.77
C THR A 86 13.73 3.23 -38.98
N ILE A 87 13.03 2.36 -38.24
CA ILE A 87 11.88 2.69 -37.39
C ILE A 87 12.29 2.77 -35.91
N ASP A 88 13.16 1.88 -35.45
CA ASP A 88 13.58 1.75 -34.05
C ASP A 88 15.02 2.24 -33.84
N ASN A 89 15.16 3.55 -33.63
CA ASN A 89 16.44 4.19 -33.28
C ASN A 89 16.22 5.35 -32.28
N PRO A 90 17.27 5.77 -31.53
CA PRO A 90 17.17 6.82 -30.52
C PRO A 90 16.66 8.17 -31.02
N LEU A 91 16.74 8.44 -32.32
CA LEU A 91 16.29 9.68 -32.95
C LEU A 91 14.98 9.51 -33.73
N SER A 92 14.34 8.35 -33.62
CA SER A 92 13.11 8.06 -34.34
C SER A 92 11.98 8.95 -33.83
N GLN A 93 11.34 9.67 -34.75
CA GLN A 93 10.11 10.43 -34.47
C GLN A 93 8.85 9.57 -34.57
N ASN A 94 8.99 8.27 -34.87
CA ASN A 94 7.86 7.37 -34.97
C ASN A 94 7.25 7.15 -33.56
N PRO A 95 5.96 7.42 -33.35
CA PRO A 95 5.31 7.22 -32.05
C PRO A 95 5.34 5.77 -31.56
N ASP A 96 5.42 4.81 -32.50
CA ASP A 96 5.48 3.38 -32.23
C ASP A 96 6.90 2.88 -31.96
N SER A 97 7.91 3.73 -32.10
CA SER A 97 9.28 3.34 -31.81
C SER A 97 9.47 2.99 -30.33
N THR A 98 10.22 1.92 -30.08
CA THR A 98 10.63 1.50 -28.74
C THR A 98 11.39 2.62 -28.02
N TRP A 99 12.23 3.38 -28.74
CA TRP A 99 12.94 4.54 -28.20
C TRP A 99 12.00 5.71 -27.86
N GLY A 100 11.06 6.02 -28.74
CA GLY A 100 10.04 7.04 -28.47
C GLY A 100 9.21 6.71 -27.23
N ARG A 101 8.84 5.43 -27.04
CA ARG A 101 8.18 4.95 -25.83
C ARG A 101 9.07 5.08 -24.59
N PHE A 102 10.34 4.70 -24.70
CA PHE A 102 11.29 4.81 -23.60
C PHE A 102 11.45 6.25 -23.11
N PHE A 103 11.67 7.21 -24.02
CA PHE A 103 11.84 8.60 -23.61
C PHE A 103 10.58 9.18 -22.96
N ARG A 104 9.39 8.86 -23.48
CA ARG A 104 8.12 9.26 -22.84
C ARG A 104 7.96 8.65 -21.45
N ASN A 105 8.35 7.38 -21.27
CA ASN A 105 8.33 6.73 -19.97
C ASN A 105 9.30 7.40 -19.01
N ALA A 106 10.52 7.73 -19.45
CA ALA A 106 11.53 8.40 -18.64
C ALA A 106 11.10 9.81 -18.20
N GLU A 107 10.45 10.58 -19.07
CA GLU A 107 9.88 11.89 -18.71
C GLU A 107 8.76 11.77 -17.67
N LEU A 108 7.90 10.75 -17.83
CA LEU A 108 6.85 10.45 -16.86
C LEU A 108 7.44 9.99 -15.51
N GLU A 109 8.44 9.12 -15.52
CA GLU A 109 9.14 8.68 -14.30
C GLU A 109 9.77 9.87 -13.57
N LYS A 110 10.43 10.77 -14.29
CA LYS A 110 10.97 12.00 -13.70
C LYS A 110 9.89 12.87 -13.03
N THR A 111 8.71 12.96 -13.65
CA THR A 111 7.59 13.71 -13.08
C THR A 111 7.06 13.03 -11.82
N LEU A 112 6.93 11.70 -11.84
CA LEU A 112 6.56 10.91 -10.67
C LEU A 112 7.58 11.11 -9.55
N ASP A 113 8.88 11.05 -9.84
CA ASP A 113 9.95 11.20 -8.84
C ASP A 113 9.90 12.54 -8.10
N GLN A 114 9.61 13.62 -8.81
CA GLN A 114 9.49 14.96 -8.20
C GLN A 114 8.28 15.09 -7.27
N ASP A 115 7.19 14.40 -7.60
CA ASP A 115 5.97 14.38 -6.80
C ASP A 115 6.14 13.46 -5.58
N LEU A 116 6.77 12.32 -5.80
CA LEU A 116 7.08 11.33 -4.80
C LEU A 116 8.08 11.83 -3.75
N SER A 117 9.10 12.59 -4.14
CA SER A 117 10.11 13.14 -3.21
C SER A 117 9.56 14.14 -2.19
N ARG A 118 8.32 14.62 -2.38
CA ARG A 118 7.63 15.56 -1.47
C ARG A 118 6.40 14.96 -0.80
N LEU A 119 6.17 13.66 -0.97
CA LEU A 119 5.02 12.95 -0.40
C LEU A 119 5.19 12.76 1.11
N TYR A 120 4.36 13.44 1.90
CA TYR A 120 4.27 13.29 3.36
C TYR A 120 5.62 13.28 4.11
N PRO A 121 6.48 14.32 3.97
CA PRO A 121 7.80 14.36 4.59
C PRO A 121 7.76 14.32 6.14
N GLU A 122 6.63 14.73 6.74
CA GLU A 122 6.46 14.80 8.19
C GLU A 122 6.01 13.47 8.84
N HIS A 123 5.58 12.47 8.05
CA HIS A 123 4.91 11.27 8.56
C HIS A 123 5.83 10.04 8.65
N GLY A 124 7.08 10.25 9.08
CA GLY A 124 8.12 9.22 9.16
C GLY A 124 8.79 8.92 7.82
N SER A 125 9.86 8.13 7.84
CA SER A 125 10.67 7.85 6.65
C SER A 125 10.01 6.90 5.66
N TYR A 126 8.93 6.20 6.05
CA TYR A 126 8.34 5.12 5.25
C TYR A 126 8.06 5.54 3.80
N PHE A 127 7.43 6.70 3.60
CA PHE A 127 7.15 7.20 2.25
C PHE A 127 8.40 7.66 1.50
N GLN A 128 9.48 8.00 2.20
CA GLN A 128 10.77 8.35 1.61
C GLN A 128 11.66 7.13 1.34
N SER A 129 11.34 5.96 1.92
CA SER A 129 12.08 4.72 1.69
C SER A 129 12.14 4.36 0.21
N SER A 130 13.31 3.86 -0.22
CA SER A 130 13.54 3.47 -1.62
C SER A 130 12.55 2.41 -2.11
N GLY A 131 12.16 1.47 -1.23
CA GLY A 131 11.17 0.44 -1.53
C GLY A 131 9.77 1.00 -1.76
N CYS A 132 9.26 1.84 -0.84
CA CYS A 132 7.95 2.45 -0.96
C CYS A 132 7.86 3.35 -2.21
N GLN A 133 8.85 4.22 -2.42
CA GLN A 133 8.93 5.06 -3.62
C GLN A 133 8.98 4.23 -4.91
N GLY A 134 9.73 3.13 -4.89
CA GLY A 134 9.77 2.14 -5.96
C GLY A 134 8.41 1.54 -6.30
N MET A 135 7.62 1.17 -5.28
CA MET A 135 6.28 0.62 -5.45
C MET A 135 5.30 1.65 -6.00
N LEU A 136 5.26 2.85 -5.40
CA LEU A 136 4.37 3.93 -5.82
C LEU A 136 4.64 4.35 -7.27
N ARG A 137 5.91 4.61 -7.62
CA ARG A 137 6.33 4.93 -8.98
C ARG A 137 5.86 3.89 -9.97
N ARG A 138 6.11 2.60 -9.68
CA ARG A 138 5.79 1.49 -10.58
C ARG A 138 4.29 1.36 -10.82
N ILE A 139 3.48 1.47 -9.76
CA ILE A 139 2.02 1.38 -9.86
C ILE A 139 1.48 2.54 -10.71
N LEU A 140 1.91 3.77 -10.42
CA LEU A 140 1.46 4.97 -11.13
C LEU A 140 1.90 4.95 -12.60
N LEU A 141 3.16 4.58 -12.87
CA LEU A 141 3.68 4.42 -14.23
C LEU A 141 2.83 3.42 -15.01
N LEU A 142 2.61 2.22 -14.47
CA LEU A 142 1.79 1.20 -15.14
C LEU A 142 0.35 1.66 -15.38
N TRP A 143 -0.24 2.39 -14.44
CA TRP A 143 -1.57 2.95 -14.61
C TRP A 143 -1.61 3.94 -15.78
N CYS A 144 -0.64 4.86 -15.86
CA CYS A 144 -0.56 5.85 -16.93
C CYS A 144 -0.29 5.22 -18.31
N LEU A 145 0.55 4.18 -18.37
CA LEU A 145 0.80 3.44 -19.62
C LEU A 145 -0.42 2.66 -20.10
N LYS A 146 -1.29 2.25 -19.19
CA LYS A 146 -2.57 1.60 -19.52
C LYS A 146 -3.64 2.61 -19.93
N HIS A 147 -3.57 3.83 -19.41
CA HIS A 147 -4.55 4.91 -19.59
C HIS A 147 -3.90 6.17 -20.18
N PRO A 148 -3.33 6.09 -21.41
CA PRO A 148 -2.62 7.22 -22.02
C PRO A 148 -3.51 8.45 -22.27
N GLU A 149 -4.83 8.25 -22.36
CA GLU A 149 -5.82 9.31 -22.52
C GLU A 149 -6.00 10.18 -21.27
N ILE A 150 -5.67 9.64 -20.09
CA ILE A 150 -5.72 10.38 -18.82
C ILE A 150 -4.32 10.86 -18.43
N GLY A 151 -3.33 9.97 -18.56
CA GLY A 151 -1.96 10.21 -18.13
C GLY A 151 -1.85 10.43 -16.61
N TYR A 152 -0.66 10.85 -16.19
CA TYR A 152 -0.43 11.21 -14.79
C TYR A 152 -0.96 12.61 -14.48
N ARG A 153 -1.55 12.77 -13.29
CA ARG A 153 -1.95 14.07 -12.74
C ARG A 153 -1.40 14.22 -11.33
N GLN A 154 -0.91 15.40 -11.02
CA GLN A 154 -0.45 15.74 -9.69
C GLN A 154 -1.55 15.44 -8.65
N GLY A 155 -1.16 14.81 -7.56
CA GLY A 155 -2.04 14.34 -6.49
C GLY A 155 -2.44 12.87 -6.60
N MET A 156 -2.25 12.20 -7.75
CA MET A 156 -2.51 10.76 -7.85
C MET A 156 -1.62 9.93 -6.91
N HIS A 157 -0.40 10.38 -6.63
CA HIS A 157 0.49 9.76 -5.64
C HIS A 157 -0.05 9.87 -4.21
N GLU A 158 -0.65 11.00 -3.85
CA GLU A 158 -1.27 11.22 -2.54
C GLU A 158 -2.52 10.36 -2.34
N LEU A 159 -3.27 10.06 -3.42
CA LEU A 159 -4.40 9.12 -3.39
C LEU A 159 -3.94 7.67 -3.23
N LEU A 160 -2.84 7.29 -3.88
CA LEU A 160 -2.32 5.93 -3.81
C LEU A 160 -1.64 5.63 -2.46
N ALA A 161 -0.97 6.62 -1.87
CA ALA A 161 -0.16 6.47 -0.68
C ALA A 161 -0.90 5.84 0.52
N PRO A 162 -2.12 6.29 0.92
CA PRO A 162 -2.88 5.66 2.00
C PRO A 162 -3.27 4.20 1.71
N LEU A 163 -3.55 3.86 0.45
CA LEU A 163 -3.86 2.48 0.06
C LEU A 163 -2.66 1.56 0.28
N LEU A 164 -1.46 2.05 -0.06
CA LEU A 164 -0.22 1.30 0.12
C LEU A 164 0.13 1.18 1.61
N TYR A 165 0.01 2.27 2.37
CA TYR A 165 0.31 2.28 3.80
C TYR A 165 -0.59 1.30 4.59
N VAL A 166 -1.89 1.26 4.30
CA VAL A 166 -2.78 0.29 4.95
C VAL A 166 -2.38 -1.15 4.68
N LEU A 167 -1.87 -1.46 3.48
CA LEU A 167 -1.35 -2.79 3.18
C LEU A 167 -0.04 -3.07 3.90
N GLN A 168 0.83 -2.07 4.07
CA GLN A 168 2.07 -2.21 4.82
C GLN A 168 1.80 -2.55 6.29
N VAL A 169 0.87 -1.83 6.94
CA VAL A 169 0.48 -2.10 8.34
C VAL A 169 -0.07 -3.52 8.49
N ASP A 170 -0.92 -3.98 7.57
CA ASP A 170 -1.42 -5.37 7.58
C ASP A 170 -0.27 -6.39 7.43
N VAL A 171 0.78 -6.07 6.65
CA VAL A 171 1.96 -6.94 6.46
C VAL A 171 2.86 -6.95 7.69
N GLN A 172 3.12 -5.80 8.33
CA GLN A 172 3.87 -5.72 9.59
C GLN A 172 3.19 -6.56 10.67
N TYR A 173 1.88 -6.39 10.84
CA TYR A 173 1.08 -7.20 11.76
C TYR A 173 1.17 -8.71 11.45
N LEU A 174 1.14 -9.09 10.16
CA LEU A 174 1.35 -10.49 9.77
C LEU A 174 2.74 -11.00 10.14
N THR A 175 3.79 -10.20 9.96
CA THR A 175 5.16 -10.58 10.31
C THR A 175 5.31 -10.81 11.82
N GLU A 176 4.77 -9.92 12.66
CA GLU A 176 4.74 -10.09 14.12
C GLU A 176 4.04 -11.39 14.52
N VAL A 177 2.86 -11.67 13.93
CA VAL A 177 2.12 -12.90 14.20
C VAL A 177 2.91 -14.13 13.72
N ARG A 178 3.56 -14.06 12.56
CA ARG A 178 4.36 -15.17 12.02
C ARG A 178 5.54 -15.51 12.93
N SER A 179 6.23 -14.51 13.48
CA SER A 179 7.34 -14.73 14.43
C SER A 179 6.88 -15.50 15.68
N ASN A 180 5.63 -15.28 16.10
CA ASN A 180 5.04 -15.97 17.25
C ASN A 180 4.48 -17.37 16.94
N TYR A 181 4.24 -17.69 15.67
CA TYR A 181 3.53 -18.91 15.24
C TYR A 181 4.10 -19.52 13.95
N GLU A 182 5.43 -19.61 13.81
CA GLU A 182 6.13 -19.97 12.56
C GLU A 182 5.57 -21.24 11.88
N ASP A 183 5.27 -22.28 12.66
CA ASP A 183 4.79 -23.59 12.17
C ASP A 183 3.40 -23.54 11.51
N GLN A 184 2.63 -22.47 11.72
CA GLN A 184 1.24 -22.36 11.24
C GLN A 184 1.12 -21.66 9.87
N PHE A 185 2.23 -21.12 9.33
CA PHE A 185 2.22 -20.25 8.14
C PHE A 185 2.91 -20.86 6.91
N ILE A 186 3.01 -22.20 6.80
CA ILE A 186 3.48 -22.87 5.59
C ILE A 186 2.41 -22.70 4.50
N ASP A 187 2.47 -21.61 3.72
CA ASP A 187 1.53 -21.32 2.65
C ASP A 187 2.09 -21.75 1.27
N LEU A 188 1.64 -22.92 0.81
CA LEU A 188 2.00 -23.50 -0.50
C LEU A 188 1.29 -22.83 -1.69
N PHE A 189 0.37 -21.88 -1.44
CA PHE A 189 -0.44 -21.29 -2.51
C PHE A 189 0.37 -20.35 -3.43
N ASP A 190 1.49 -19.82 -2.92
CA ASP A 190 2.33 -18.87 -3.61
C ASP A 190 3.55 -19.52 -4.32
N GLU A 191 3.95 -20.77 -4.00
CA GLU A 191 5.13 -21.43 -4.60
C GLU A 191 5.11 -21.49 -6.14
N GLN A 192 3.93 -21.61 -6.75
CA GLN A 192 3.80 -21.72 -8.20
C GLN A 192 3.87 -20.37 -8.94
N ALA A 193 3.74 -19.24 -8.24
CA ALA A 193 3.89 -17.90 -8.79
C ALA A 193 5.32 -17.32 -8.64
N PHE A 194 6.18 -17.99 -7.86
CA PHE A 194 7.45 -17.46 -7.36
C PHE A 194 8.70 -17.81 -8.19
N GLN A 195 8.58 -18.59 -9.28
CA GLN A 195 9.74 -18.95 -10.13
C GLN A 195 10.18 -17.86 -11.14
N GLU A 196 9.51 -16.71 -11.22
CA GLU A 196 9.98 -15.60 -12.04
C GLU A 196 10.89 -14.66 -11.21
N ARG A 197 12.07 -14.33 -11.76
CA ARG A 197 13.21 -13.54 -11.22
C ARG A 197 12.91 -12.26 -10.43
N ASP A 198 11.65 -11.84 -10.35
CA ASP A 198 11.21 -10.64 -9.62
C ASP A 198 10.73 -10.93 -8.19
N SER A 199 10.61 -12.20 -7.79
CA SER A 199 10.30 -12.57 -6.39
C SER A 199 11.38 -12.11 -5.41
N ALA A 200 12.65 -12.22 -5.81
CA ALA A 200 13.75 -11.75 -4.98
C ALA A 200 13.70 -10.24 -4.81
N ALA A 201 13.31 -9.47 -5.83
CA ALA A 201 13.20 -8.01 -5.72
C ALA A 201 12.04 -7.57 -4.82
N TYR A 202 10.90 -8.26 -4.84
CA TYR A 202 9.75 -7.92 -3.99
C TYR A 202 9.92 -8.42 -2.55
N ASP A 203 10.45 -9.63 -2.35
CA ASP A 203 10.83 -10.13 -1.01
C ASP A 203 11.98 -9.30 -0.42
N PHE A 204 12.94 -8.87 -1.25
CA PHE A 204 13.99 -7.94 -0.87
C PHE A 204 13.45 -6.55 -0.58
N ASP A 205 12.52 -6.00 -1.37
CA ASP A 205 11.92 -4.69 -1.09
C ASP A 205 11.07 -4.74 0.18
N ILE A 206 10.34 -5.83 0.44
CA ILE A 206 9.54 -6.00 1.66
C ILE A 206 10.46 -6.21 2.87
N LYS A 207 11.45 -7.10 2.79
CA LYS A 207 12.46 -7.27 3.86
C LYS A 207 13.22 -5.99 4.11
N LYS A 208 13.64 -5.27 3.07
CA LYS A 208 14.33 -3.99 3.22
C LYS A 208 13.45 -2.93 3.86
N VAL A 209 12.18 -2.82 3.47
CA VAL A 209 11.23 -1.90 4.12
C VAL A 209 10.96 -2.30 5.58
N LEU A 210 10.98 -3.60 5.89
CA LEU A 210 10.87 -4.13 7.26
C LEU A 210 12.14 -3.83 8.07
N ASP A 211 13.32 -4.10 7.52
CA ASP A 211 14.63 -3.85 8.13
C ASP A 211 14.82 -2.34 8.37
N ASP A 212 14.55 -1.49 7.36
CA ASP A 212 14.60 -0.02 7.47
C ASP A 212 13.62 0.49 8.56
N SER A 213 12.49 -0.20 8.82
CA SER A 213 11.55 0.19 9.88
C SER A 213 11.92 -0.31 11.28
N MET A 214 12.70 -1.40 11.38
CA MET A 214 13.18 -1.93 12.66
C MET A 214 14.43 -1.17 13.15
N GLU A 215 15.26 -0.66 12.23
CA GLU A 215 16.40 0.22 12.57
C GLU A 215 15.94 1.57 13.16
N GLU A 216 14.76 2.08 12.76
CA GLU A 216 14.19 3.32 13.33
C GLU A 216 13.60 3.16 14.73
N GLU A 217 13.07 1.97 15.08
CA GLU A 217 12.63 1.69 16.45
C GLU A 217 13.82 1.56 17.42
N GLU A 218 15.00 1.14 16.93
CA GLU A 218 16.24 1.12 17.74
C GLU A 218 16.86 2.52 17.90
N GLU A 219 16.67 3.44 16.95
CA GLU A 219 17.15 4.83 17.07
C GLU A 219 16.23 5.73 17.93
N GLU A 220 14.92 5.47 18.00
CA GLU A 220 14.00 6.22 18.89
C GLU A 220 14.06 5.78 20.38
N GLU A 221 14.62 4.60 20.70
CA GLU A 221 14.81 4.17 22.10
C GLU A 221 16.03 4.83 22.79
N GLU A 222 16.98 5.43 22.05
CA GLU A 222 18.13 6.13 22.66
C GLU A 222 17.88 7.61 23.00
N GLU A 223 16.77 8.22 22.57
CA GLU A 223 16.46 9.64 22.84
C GLU A 223 15.31 9.89 23.84
N ASN A 224 14.90 8.88 24.62
CA ASN A 224 13.86 9.03 25.65
C ASN A 224 14.28 8.66 27.08
N VAL A 225 15.52 8.97 27.44
CA VAL A 225 15.95 9.10 28.84
C VAL A 225 16.33 10.55 29.12
N ASN A 226 15.31 11.41 29.29
CA ASN A 226 15.32 12.59 30.18
C ASN A 226 14.02 13.40 30.01
N PHE A 227 12.90 12.84 30.46
CA PHE A 227 11.81 13.69 30.97
C PHE A 227 11.36 13.09 32.30
N GLU A 228 12.12 13.42 33.33
CA GLU A 228 11.82 13.07 34.71
C GLU A 228 10.47 13.68 35.10
N LEU A 229 9.48 12.81 35.29
CA LEU A 229 8.17 13.12 35.83
C LEU A 229 8.35 13.46 37.33
N ASP A 230 8.65 14.71 37.66
CA ASP A 230 8.55 15.20 39.04
C ASP A 230 7.07 15.38 39.41
N LEU A 231 6.51 14.33 40.00
CA LEU A 231 5.34 14.41 40.87
C LEU A 231 5.57 13.49 42.08
N SER A 232 6.57 13.83 42.89
CA SER A 232 6.72 13.29 44.23
C SER A 232 5.89 14.11 45.23
N LEU A 233 4.83 13.50 45.74
CA LEU A 233 4.14 13.93 46.96
C LEU A 233 5.09 13.82 48.16
N ASP A 234 5.30 14.91 48.90
CA ASP A 234 5.62 14.80 50.32
C ASP A 234 5.01 15.95 51.15
N PRO A 235 4.08 15.68 52.10
CA PRO A 235 3.43 16.70 52.90
C PRO A 235 4.08 16.80 54.28
N ALA A 236 5.28 17.36 54.41
CA ALA A 236 5.76 17.89 55.69
C ALA A 236 7.02 18.76 55.57
N ASN A 237 7.04 19.84 56.34
CA ASN A 237 8.20 20.67 56.71
C ASN A 237 8.75 21.63 55.64
N ARG A 238 8.32 22.90 55.57
CA ARG A 238 8.77 24.03 56.42
C ARG A 238 10.28 24.05 56.70
N GLN A 239 11.04 24.83 55.93
CA GLN A 239 11.64 26.12 56.36
C GLN A 239 12.74 26.61 55.41
N ASN A 240 12.77 27.93 55.24
CA ASN A 240 13.89 28.80 54.85
C ASN A 240 14.31 28.85 53.37
N VAL A 241 13.68 29.78 52.67
CA VAL A 241 14.28 30.51 51.54
C VAL A 241 15.00 31.73 52.13
N GLU A 242 16.32 31.81 52.00
CA GLU A 242 17.06 33.06 52.16
C GLU A 242 17.93 33.32 50.92
N PHE A 243 17.56 34.42 50.24
CA PHE A 243 18.24 35.22 49.23
C PHE A 243 19.71 34.93 48.87
N ARG A 244 20.01 34.88 47.57
CA ARG A 244 20.48 36.08 46.83
C ARG A 244 20.40 35.91 45.31
#